data_AF-A0A3G3JX90-F1
#
_entry.id   AF-A0A3G3JX90-F1
#
_cell.length_a   1.000
_cell.length_b   1.000
_cell.length_c   1.000
_cell.angle_alpha   90.00
_cell.angle_beta   90.00
_cell.angle_gamma   90.00
#
_symmetry.space_group_name_H-M   'P 1'
#
loop_
_entity.id
_entity.type
_entity.pdbx_description
1 polymer ?
#
loop_
_entity_poly.entity_id
_entity_poly.type
_entity_poly.pdbx_seq_one_letter_code
_entity_poly.pdbx_strand_id
1 'polypeptide(L)'
;MHNKRLVNTICFVLGGIPLLIYPFVVIANIMQMAGESSDDRVYLSVIVYLFLFLSTTYLLTYLACLILFFIIKRKRKLLPIIPLVHLVLTVIIGILWAAAE
;
A
#
# COMPACT_ATOMS: atom_id res chain seq x y z
N MET A 1 -8.50 -4.63 -29.18
CA MET A 1 -9.29 -4.37 -27.95
C MET A 1 -8.96 -5.33 -26.79
N HIS A 2 -8.38 -6.52 -27.05
CA HIS A 2 -8.02 -7.52 -26.04
C HIS A 2 -6.91 -7.09 -25.06
N ASN A 3 -5.81 -6.48 -25.53
CA ASN A 3 -4.66 -6.13 -24.66
C ASN A 3 -5.00 -5.19 -23.51
N LYS A 4 -5.94 -4.25 -23.68
CA LYS A 4 -6.26 -3.25 -22.64
C LYS A 4 -6.96 -3.87 -21.43
N ARG A 5 -7.75 -4.93 -21.62
CA ARG A 5 -8.35 -5.68 -20.50
C ARG A 5 -7.30 -6.49 -19.77
N LEU A 6 -6.42 -7.15 -20.51
CA LEU A 6 -5.38 -8.02 -19.96
C LEU A 6 -4.37 -7.21 -19.12
N VAL A 7 -3.94 -6.04 -19.60
CA VAL A 7 -3.09 -5.10 -18.84
C VAL A 7 -3.76 -4.66 -17.54
N ASN A 8 -5.03 -4.27 -17.58
CA ASN A 8 -5.74 -3.86 -16.35
C ASN A 8 -5.86 -5.00 -15.35
N THR A 9 -6.14 -6.23 -15.82
CA THR A 9 -6.20 -7.41 -14.96
C THR A 9 -4.84 -7.70 -14.33
N ILE A 10 -3.75 -7.63 -15.09
CA ILE A 10 -2.39 -7.82 -14.56
C ILE A 10 -2.07 -6.75 -13.51
N CYS A 11 -2.39 -5.48 -13.76
CA CYS A 11 -2.19 -4.40 -12.78
C CYS A 11 -2.95 -4.66 -11.47
N PHE A 12 -4.18 -5.16 -11.55
CA PHE A 12 -4.95 -5.52 -10.35
C PHE A 12 -4.35 -6.72 -9.63
N VAL A 13 -3.99 -7.79 -10.35
CA VAL A 13 -3.37 -8.98 -9.72
C VAL A 13 -2.05 -8.61 -9.05
N LEU A 14 -1.19 -7.83 -9.71
CA LEU A 14 0.08 -7.37 -9.15
C LEU A 14 -0.12 -6.44 -7.94
N GLY A 15 -1.13 -5.57 -7.95
CA GLY A 15 -1.54 -4.80 -6.77
C GLY A 15 -2.22 -5.64 -5.69
N GLY A 16 -2.80 -6.79 -6.06
CA GLY A 16 -3.44 -7.73 -5.15
C GLY A 16 -2.45 -8.52 -4.32
N ILE A 17 -1.28 -8.86 -4.88
CA ILE A 17 -0.28 -9.71 -4.22
C ILE A 17 0.21 -9.13 -2.88
N PRO A 18 0.58 -7.84 -2.77
CA PRO A 18 1.00 -7.25 -1.50
C PRO A 18 -0.06 -7.30 -0.41
N LEU A 19 -1.34 -7.37 -0.75
CA LEU A 19 -2.43 -7.49 0.22
C LEU A 19 -2.44 -8.83 0.95
N LEU A 20 -1.87 -9.88 0.36
CA LEU A 20 -1.71 -11.17 1.03
C LEU A 20 -0.64 -11.11 2.13
N ILE A 21 0.39 -10.28 1.93
CA ILE A 21 1.49 -10.10 2.88
C ILE A 21 1.16 -9.00 3.91
N TYR A 22 0.20 -8.12 3.58
CA TYR A 22 -0.21 -6.98 4.39
C TYR A 22 -0.50 -7.29 5.87
N PRO A 23 -1.24 -8.37 6.23
CA PRO A 23 -1.48 -8.69 7.64
C PRO A 23 -0.19 -8.92 8.44
N PHE A 24 0.84 -9.53 7.81
CA PHE A 24 2.13 -9.74 8.44
C PHE A 24 2.89 -8.42 8.64
N VAL A 25 2.78 -7.49 7.67
CA VAL A 25 3.37 -6.14 7.79
C VAL A 25 2.71 -5.37 8.93
N VAL A 26 1.38 -5.42 9.06
CA VAL A 26 0.66 -4.78 10.17
C VAL A 26 1.08 -5.36 11.51
N ILE A 27 1.18 -6.69 11.61
CA ILE A 27 1.64 -7.36 12.83
C ILE A 27 3.06 -6.94 13.18
N ALA A 28 3.97 -6.91 12.20
CA ALA A 28 5.34 -6.45 12.40
C ALA A 28 5.38 -5.00 12.93
N ASN A 29 4.63 -4.09 12.31
CA ASN A 29 4.53 -2.69 12.77
C ASN A 29 4.02 -2.58 14.21
N ILE A 30 2.99 -3.36 14.57
CA ILE A 30 2.44 -3.38 15.94
C ILE A 30 3.47 -3.91 16.94
N MET A 31 4.18 -4.98 16.60
CA MET A 31 5.23 -5.56 17.45
C MET A 31 6.38 -4.57 17.66
N GLN A 32 6.78 -3.85 16.61
CA GLN A 32 7.85 -2.87 16.65
C GLN A 32 7.45 -1.66 17.51
N MET A 33 6.24 -1.13 17.32
CA MET A 33 5.68 -0.08 18.19
C MET A 33 5.57 -0.52 19.65
N ALA A 34 5.26 -1.79 19.92
CA ALA A 34 5.17 -2.32 21.27
C ALA A 34 6.54 -2.53 21.94
N GLY A 35 7.60 -2.70 21.13
CA GLY A 35 8.98 -2.84 21.59
C GLY A 35 9.75 -1.51 21.69
N GLU A 36 9.20 -0.41 21.17
CA GLU A 36 9.86 0.89 21.14
C GLU A 36 9.86 1.53 22.55
N SER A 37 10.99 1.43 23.24
CA SER A 37 11.21 2.03 24.56
C SER A 37 11.58 3.51 24.41
N SER A 38 10.59 4.41 24.55
CA SER A 38 10.72 5.88 24.76
C SER A 38 12.04 6.52 24.27
N ASP A 39 12.43 6.29 23.03
CA ASP A 39 13.64 6.89 22.45
C ASP A 39 13.23 8.21 21.74
N ASP A 40 13.99 9.27 21.96
CA ASP A 40 13.66 10.67 21.61
C ASP A 40 13.72 10.97 20.09
N ARG A 41 13.71 9.94 19.24
CA ARG A 41 13.88 10.07 17.78
C ARG A 41 12.55 10.37 17.10
N VAL A 42 12.06 11.60 17.31
CA VAL A 42 10.83 12.13 16.71
C VAL A 42 10.73 11.86 15.20
N TYR A 43 11.86 11.90 14.48
CA TYR A 43 11.88 11.63 13.04
C TYR A 43 11.54 10.17 12.68
N LEU A 44 11.96 9.21 13.50
CA LEU A 44 11.71 7.78 13.28
C LEU A 44 10.24 7.47 13.53
N SER A 45 9.66 8.00 14.61
CA SER A 45 8.23 7.88 14.89
C SER A 45 7.36 8.46 13.76
N VAL A 46 7.76 9.60 13.17
CA VAL A 46 7.06 10.17 12.00
C VAL A 46 7.08 9.22 10.81
N ILE A 47 8.24 8.61 10.51
CA ILE A 47 8.37 7.64 9.40
C ILE A 47 7.50 6.40 9.64
N VAL A 48 7.49 5.87 10.87
CA VAL A 48 6.65 4.72 11.27
C VAL A 48 5.16 5.02 11.10
N TYR A 49 4.69 6.17 11.61
CA TYR A 49 3.29 6.57 11.45
C TYR A 49 2.91 6.81 9.99
N LEU A 50 3.81 7.41 9.19
CA LEU A 50 3.60 7.62 7.77
C LEU A 50 3.50 6.28 7.03
N PHE A 51 4.39 5.34 7.33
CA PHE A 51 4.36 3.99 6.78
C PHE A 51 3.06 3.27 7.12
N LEU A 52 2.65 3.25 8.39
CA LEU A 52 1.38 2.68 8.85
C LEU A 52 0.16 3.30 8.17
N PHE A 53 0.16 4.63 8.02
CA PHE A 53 -0.92 5.33 7.34
C PHE A 53 -1.00 4.94 5.87
N LEU A 54 0.13 4.96 5.15
CA LEU A 54 0.19 4.58 3.74
C LEU A 54 -0.14 3.10 3.52
N SER A 55 0.35 2.22 4.38
CA SER A 55 0.08 0.79 4.30
C SER A 55 -1.42 0.50 4.54
N THR A 56 -2.04 1.17 5.50
CA THR A 56 -3.47 0.98 5.81
C THR A 56 -4.38 1.59 4.76
N THR A 57 -4.06 2.79 4.30
CA THR A 57 -4.81 3.44 3.22
C THR A 57 -4.63 2.71 1.89
N TYR A 58 -3.52 1.99 1.67
CA TYR A 58 -3.31 1.19 0.46
C TYR A 58 -4.41 0.15 0.25
N LEU A 59 -4.79 -0.60 1.31
CA LEU A 59 -5.88 -1.56 1.28
C LEU A 59 -7.20 -0.90 0.85
N LEU A 60 -7.51 0.26 1.44
CA LEU A 60 -8.71 1.03 1.09
C LEU A 60 -8.67 1.55 -0.35
N THR A 61 -7.53 2.08 -0.79
CA THR A 61 -7.32 2.58 -2.16
C THR A 61 -7.48 1.46 -3.19
N TYR A 62 -6.94 0.28 -2.92
CA TYR A 62 -7.08 -0.89 -3.78
C TYR A 62 -8.53 -1.36 -3.87
N LEU A 63 -9.22 -1.52 -2.73
CA LEU A 63 -10.63 -1.92 -2.70
C LEU A 63 -11.53 -0.91 -3.41
N ALA A 64 -11.32 0.40 -3.18
CA ALA A 64 -12.05 1.46 -3.85
C ALA A 64 -11.86 1.41 -5.37
N CYS A 65 -10.62 1.22 -5.86
CA CYS A 65 -10.36 1.09 -7.29
C CYS A 65 -10.96 -0.18 -7.90
N LEU A 66 -10.92 -1.30 -7.16
CA LEU A 66 -11.51 -2.57 -7.60
C LEU A 66 -13.03 -2.45 -7.72
N ILE A 67 -13.70 -1.90 -6.70
CA ILE A 67 -15.15 -1.64 -6.70
C ILE A 67 -15.54 -0.69 -7.85
N LEU A 68 -14.82 0.41 -8.02
CA LEU A 68 -15.10 1.38 -9.09
C LEU A 68 -14.93 0.78 -10.50
N PHE A 69 -13.97 -0.13 -10.66
CA PHE A 69 -13.68 -0.77 -11.95
C PHE A 69 -14.66 -1.90 -12.28
N PHE A 70 -14.94 -2.81 -11.33
CA PHE A 70 -15.79 -3.98 -11.58
C PHE A 70 -17.28 -3.72 -11.37
N ILE A 71 -17.66 -2.99 -10.32
CA ILE A 71 -19.07 -2.81 -9.93
C ILE A 71 -19.68 -1.62 -10.68
N ILE A 72 -19.01 -0.47 -10.64
CA ILE A 72 -19.56 0.77 -11.20
C ILE A 72 -19.28 0.87 -12.72
N LYS A 73 -18.42 -0.01 -13.27
CA LYS A 73 -17.97 -0.01 -14.68
C LYS A 73 -17.49 1.35 -15.18
N ARG A 74 -16.99 2.20 -14.28
CA ARG A 74 -16.54 3.55 -14.62
C ARG A 74 -15.27 3.44 -15.46
N LYS A 75 -15.35 3.72 -16.77
CA LYS A 75 -14.23 3.57 -17.72
C LYS A 75 -13.18 4.68 -17.61
N ARG A 76 -12.67 4.98 -16.41
CA ARG A 76 -11.50 5.85 -16.26
C ARG A 76 -10.23 5.03 -16.50
N LYS A 77 -9.49 5.38 -17.54
CA LYS A 77 -8.25 4.70 -17.95
C LYS A 77 -7.16 4.67 -16.86
N LEU A 78 -7.25 5.56 -15.86
CA LEU A 78 -6.25 5.73 -14.81
C LEU A 78 -6.56 4.99 -13.49
N LEU A 79 -7.76 4.40 -13.34
CA LEU A 79 -8.15 3.72 -12.09
C LEU A 79 -7.19 2.59 -11.65
N PRO A 80 -6.63 1.75 -12.54
CA PRO A 80 -5.72 0.68 -12.13
C PRO A 80 -4.31 1.17 -11.75
N ILE A 81 -3.96 2.41 -12.14
CA ILE A 81 -2.63 2.99 -11.90
C ILE A 81 -2.55 3.57 -10.49
N ILE A 82 -3.67 4.06 -9.94
CA ILE A 82 -3.73 4.64 -8.59
C ILE A 82 -3.21 3.68 -7.51
N PRO A 83 -3.68 2.42 -7.40
CA PRO A 83 -3.13 1.50 -6.41
C PRO A 83 -1.66 1.17 -6.68
N LEU A 84 -1.21 1.11 -7.94
CA LEU A 84 0.21 0.87 -8.23
C LEU A 84 1.10 2.02 -7.75
N VAL A 85 0.68 3.27 -7.94
CA VAL A 85 1.42 4.44 -7.44
C VAL A 85 1.43 4.47 -5.91
N HIS A 86 0.29 4.17 -5.28
CA HIS A 86 0.19 4.08 -3.83
C HIS A 86 1.11 2.98 -3.27
N LEU A 87 1.16 1.82 -3.92
CA LEU A 87 2.08 0.73 -3.58
C LEU A 87 3.53 1.20 -3.65
N VAL A 88 3.94 1.85 -4.75
CA VAL A 88 5.31 2.35 -4.92
C VAL A 88 5.67 3.33 -3.80
N LEU A 89 4.77 4.24 -3.43
CA LEU A 89 4.98 5.17 -2.32
C LEU A 89 5.15 4.43 -0.99
N THR A 90 4.30 3.45 -0.70
CA THR A 90 4.41 2.63 0.52
C THR A 90 5.74 1.88 0.58
N VAL A 91 6.21 1.34 -0.55
CA VAL A 91 7.50 0.64 -0.64
C VAL A 91 8.67 1.60 -0.40
N ILE A 92 8.65 2.79 -1.01
CA ILE A 92 9.71 3.80 -0.81
C ILE A 92 9.82 4.17 0.68
N ILE A 93 8.68 4.40 1.34
CA ILE A 93 8.66 4.75 2.77
C ILE A 93 9.12 3.58 3.64
N GLY A 94 8.75 2.35 3.30
CA GLY A 94 9.26 1.15 3.98
C GLY A 94 10.77 1.00 3.86
N ILE A 95 11.35 1.29 2.69
CA ILE A 95 12.81 1.30 2.50
C ILE A 95 13.47 2.42 3.33
N LEU A 96 12.89 3.62 3.33
CA LEU A 96 13.39 4.73 4.15
C LEU A 96 13.37 4.40 5.64
N TRP A 97 12.35 3.69 6.10
CA TRP A 97 12.26 3.23 7.47
C TRP A 97 13.33 2.18 7.79
N ALA A 98 13.47 1.15 6.96
CA ALA A 98 14.49 0.11 7.12
C ALA A 98 15.94 0.65 7.05
N ALA A 99 16.15 1.81 6.41
CA ALA A 99 17.44 2.50 6.38
C ALA A 99 17.63 3.48 7.55
N ALA A 100 16.57 3.79 8.30
CA ALA A 100 16.57 4.70 9.44
C ALA A 100 16.61 3.98 10.80
N GLU A 101 16.25 2.69 10.84
CA GLU A 101 16.61 1.74 11.91
C GLU A 101 18.11 1.43 11.93
#